data_AF-A0AAW1TWK5-F1
#
_entry.id   AF-A0AAW1TWK5-F1
#
_cell.length_a   1.000
_cell.length_b   1.000
_cell.length_c   1.000
_cell.angle_alpha   90.00
_cell.angle_beta   90.00
_cell.angle_gamma   90.00
#
_symmetry.space_group_name_H-M   'P 1'
#
loop_
_entity.id
_entity.type
_entity.pdbx_description
1 polymer ?
#
loop_
_entity_poly.entity_id
_entity_poly.type
_entity_poly.pdbx_seq_one_letter_code
_entity_poly.pdbx_strand_id
1 'polypeptide(L)'
;MVGVKSGVKTRILNINPRAFFTPCGCHSWNLLLVDAANSSMAAKTFFGFIQKIYLLFSSSSKRWDLIKGKLKLTMKPLSDTRWESRVAAIKAVLLQFDEVIECIESLKNQTEQSDTLSDCDSVLN
;
A
#
# COMPACT_ATOMS: atom_id res chain seq x y z
N MET A 1 1.10 17.57 15.74
CA MET A 1 2.11 16.58 15.32
C MET A 1 3.40 16.85 16.09
N VAL A 2 4.07 15.82 16.60
CA VAL A 2 5.45 15.95 17.10
C VAL A 2 6.34 15.69 15.90
N GLY A 3 7.00 16.71 15.40
CA GLY A 3 8.01 16.57 14.35
C GLY A 3 9.36 17.08 14.87
N VAL A 4 10.42 16.79 14.11
CA VAL A 4 11.78 17.29 14.37
C VAL A 4 11.80 18.81 14.60
N LYS A 5 10.90 19.54 13.92
CA LYS A 5 10.71 20.96 14.16
C LYS A 5 9.68 21.17 15.28
N SER A 6 10.15 21.70 16.40
CA SER A 6 9.38 22.06 17.60
C SER A 6 8.36 23.19 17.41
N GLY A 7 8.15 23.70 16.20
CA GLY A 7 7.44 24.95 15.95
C GLY A 7 5.99 24.98 16.45
N VAL A 8 5.18 23.96 16.13
CA VAL A 8 3.73 24.02 16.42
C VAL A 8 3.44 23.78 17.90
N LYS A 9 4.04 22.75 18.50
CA LYS A 9 3.89 22.47 19.94
C LYS A 9 4.37 23.66 20.78
N THR A 10 5.56 24.17 20.50
CA THR A 10 6.13 25.30 21.24
C THR A 10 5.28 26.56 21.08
N ARG A 11 4.78 26.86 19.86
CA ARG A 11 3.88 28.01 19.65
C ARG A 11 2.58 27.90 20.44
N ILE A 12 1.96 26.72 20.49
CA ILE A 12 0.71 26.50 21.26
C ILE A 12 0.96 26.74 22.75
N LEU A 13 2.05 26.19 23.30
CA LEU A 13 2.39 26.35 24.72
C LEU A 13 2.77 27.79 25.07
N ASN A 14 3.42 28.52 24.16
CA ASN A 14 3.72 29.95 24.36
C ASN A 14 2.45 30.82 24.40
N ILE A 15 1.41 30.47 23.63
CA ILE A 15 0.13 31.18 23.62
C ILE A 15 -0.70 30.79 24.86
N ASN A 16 -0.71 29.50 25.22
CA ASN A 16 -1.43 29.00 26.39
C ASN A 16 -0.65 27.86 27.05
N PRO A 17 0.03 28.12 28.19
CA PRO A 17 0.81 27.10 28.91
C PRO A 17 -0.01 25.93 29.44
N ARG A 18 -1.34 26.08 29.55
CA ARG A 18 -2.26 25.03 30.03
C ARG A 18 -2.74 24.10 28.91
N ALA A 19 -2.46 24.43 27.65
CA ALA A 19 -2.82 23.62 26.49
C ALA A 19 -1.81 22.49 26.26
N PHE A 20 -1.83 21.50 27.15
CA PHE A 20 -0.94 20.34 27.04
C PHE A 20 -1.12 19.63 25.70
N PHE A 21 -0.01 19.36 25.04
CA PHE A 21 0.02 18.69 23.75
C PHE A 21 0.34 17.20 23.93
N THR A 22 -0.51 16.33 23.40
CA THR A 22 -0.30 14.88 23.36
C THR A 22 -0.23 14.40 21.91
N PRO A 23 0.75 13.56 21.53
CA PRO A 23 0.78 12.97 20.19
C PRO A 23 -0.47 12.10 19.94
N CYS A 24 -0.91 12.02 18.69
CA CYS A 24 -2.01 11.14 18.30
C CYS A 24 -1.54 9.69 18.35
N GLY A 25 -2.18 8.87 19.19
CA GLY A 25 -1.84 7.45 19.35
C GLY A 25 -1.88 6.70 18.02
N CYS A 26 -2.93 6.89 17.19
CA CYS A 26 -3.03 6.26 15.88
C CYS A 26 -1.85 6.60 14.97
N HIS A 27 -1.37 7.85 15.00
CA HIS A 27 -0.22 8.28 14.21
C HIS A 27 1.09 7.69 14.75
N SER A 28 1.28 7.69 16.08
CA SER A 28 2.44 7.05 16.72
C SER A 28 2.51 5.56 16.41
N TRP A 29 1.38 4.86 16.45
CA TRP A 29 1.28 3.46 16.06
C TRP A 29 1.58 3.24 14.58
N ASN A 30 1.08 4.11 13.69
CA ASN A 30 1.40 4.04 12.26
C ASN A 30 2.92 4.13 12.03
N LEU A 31 3.59 5.09 12.67
CA LEU A 31 5.03 5.27 12.55
C LEU A 31 5.79 4.02 13.04
N LEU A 32 5.43 3.50 14.22
CA LEU A 32 6.06 2.31 14.78
C LEU A 32 5.92 1.09 13.86
N LEU A 33 4.73 0.86 13.28
CA LEU A 33 4.48 -0.27 12.39
C LEU A 33 5.20 -0.11 11.05
N VAL A 34 5.24 1.10 10.49
CA VAL A 34 5.98 1.40 9.27
C VAL A 34 7.49 1.20 9.48
N ASP A 35 8.04 1.68 10.58
CA ASP A 35 9.46 1.48 10.91
C ASP A 35 9.79 0.01 11.13
N ALA A 36 8.93 -0.74 11.83
CA ALA A 36 9.09 -2.18 12.02
C ALA A 36 9.04 -2.97 10.69
N ALA A 37 8.15 -2.60 9.78
CA ALA A 37 8.12 -3.20 8.44
C ALA A 37 9.37 -2.84 7.63
N ASN A 38 9.86 -1.60 7.76
CA ASN A 38 11.03 -1.12 7.04
C ASN A 38 12.36 -1.64 7.60
N SER A 39 12.41 -2.13 8.83
CA SER A 39 13.62 -2.75 9.39
C SER A 39 13.87 -4.17 8.85
N SER A 40 12.86 -4.80 8.24
CA SER A 40 12.96 -6.15 7.67
C SER A 40 13.01 -6.13 6.14
N MET A 41 14.07 -6.71 5.58
CA MET A 41 14.19 -6.89 4.12
C MET A 41 13.05 -7.77 3.59
N ALA A 42 12.72 -8.85 4.29
CA ALA A 42 11.64 -9.74 3.89
C ALA A 42 10.29 -9.02 3.83
N ALA A 43 9.98 -8.19 4.84
CA ALA A 43 8.75 -7.40 4.85
C ALA A 43 8.72 -6.36 3.73
N LYS A 44 9.85 -5.67 3.48
CA LYS A 44 10.00 -4.74 2.35
C LYS A 44 9.73 -5.42 1.02
N THR A 45 10.34 -6.58 0.77
CA THR A 45 10.14 -7.35 -0.46
C THR A 45 8.68 -7.79 -0.61
N PHE A 46 8.08 -8.31 0.46
CA PHE A 46 6.68 -8.73 0.47
C PHE A 46 5.72 -7.57 0.13
N PHE A 47 5.86 -6.42 0.81
CA PHE A 47 5.02 -5.26 0.51
C PHE A 47 5.29 -4.70 -0.89
N GLY A 48 6.55 -4.70 -1.34
CA GLY A 48 6.91 -4.33 -2.70
C GLY A 48 6.19 -5.19 -3.75
N PHE A 49 6.11 -6.50 -3.49
CA PHE A 49 5.38 -7.44 -4.35
C PHE A 49 3.88 -7.12 -4.41
N ILE A 50 3.22 -6.92 -3.27
CA ILE A 50 1.80 -6.54 -3.23
C ILE A 50 1.56 -5.21 -3.97
N GLN A 51 2.45 -4.23 -3.80
CA GLN A 51 2.37 -2.95 -4.52
C GLN A 51 2.54 -3.12 -6.03
N LYS A 52 3.42 -4.03 -6.46
CA LYS A 52 3.65 -4.32 -7.88
C LYS A 52 2.40 -4.88 -8.55
N ILE A 53 1.68 -5.81 -7.91
CA ILE A 53 0.39 -6.31 -8.42
C ILE A 53 -0.60 -5.15 -8.57
N TYR A 54 -0.70 -4.28 -7.56
CA TYR A 54 -1.58 -3.10 -7.66
C TYR A 54 -1.21 -2.18 -8.83
N LEU A 55 0.08 -1.90 -9.04
CA LEU A 55 0.56 -1.03 -10.12
C LEU A 55 0.31 -1.63 -11.52
N LEU A 56 0.45 -2.95 -11.68
CA LEU A 56 0.19 -3.65 -12.93
C LEU A 56 -1.24 -3.36 -13.45
N PHE A 57 -2.23 -3.43 -12.56
CA PHE A 57 -3.63 -3.19 -12.93
C PHE A 57 -4.02 -1.70 -12.90
N SER A 58 -3.55 -0.93 -11.91
CA SER A 58 -3.94 0.48 -11.75
C SER A 58 -3.34 1.42 -12.81
N SER A 59 -2.28 0.98 -13.51
CA SER A 59 -1.64 1.73 -14.59
C SER A 59 -2.51 1.91 -15.85
N SER A 60 -3.61 1.16 -15.99
CA SER A 60 -4.50 1.23 -17.15
C SER A 60 -5.95 1.02 -16.73
N SER A 61 -6.85 1.90 -17.16
CA SER A 61 -8.29 1.76 -16.91
C SER A 61 -8.83 0.41 -17.38
N LYS A 62 -8.42 -0.05 -18.57
CA LYS A 62 -8.81 -1.35 -19.13
C LYS A 62 -8.37 -2.52 -18.23
N ARG A 63 -7.14 -2.48 -17.71
CA ARG A 63 -6.63 -3.52 -16.80
C ARG A 63 -7.34 -3.46 -15.45
N TRP A 64 -7.61 -2.25 -14.97
CA TRP A 64 -8.32 -2.02 -13.73
C TRP A 64 -9.76 -2.56 -13.77
N ASP A 65 -10.45 -2.38 -14.91
CA ASP A 65 -11.80 -2.91 -15.10
C ASP A 65 -11.81 -4.45 -15.13
N LEU A 66 -10.78 -5.08 -15.73
CA LEU A 66 -10.61 -6.53 -15.74
C LEU A 66 -10.54 -7.10 -14.32
N ILE A 67 -9.67 -6.54 -13.47
CA ILE A 67 -9.50 -7.06 -12.11
C ILE A 67 -10.71 -6.73 -11.23
N LYS A 68 -11.31 -5.55 -11.37
CA LYS A 68 -12.53 -5.18 -10.64
C LYS A 68 -13.73 -6.06 -11.00
N GLY A 69 -13.79 -6.54 -12.25
CA GLY A 69 -14.87 -7.44 -12.69
C GLY A 69 -14.80 -8.81 -12.03
N LYS A 70 -13.60 -9.27 -11.65
CA LYS A 70 -13.40 -10.58 -10.99
C LYS A 70 -13.36 -10.51 -9.47
N LEU A 71 -12.74 -9.48 -8.88
CA LEU A 71 -12.52 -9.42 -7.44
C LEU A 71 -13.72 -8.80 -6.69
N LYS A 72 -14.11 -9.42 -5.58
CA LYS A 72 -15.07 -8.89 -4.59
C LYS A 72 -14.45 -7.81 -3.70
N LEU A 73 -13.20 -8.00 -3.27
CA LEU A 73 -12.43 -6.99 -2.53
C LEU A 73 -11.58 -6.18 -3.49
N THR A 74 -11.78 -4.86 -3.50
CA THR A 74 -10.99 -3.95 -4.34
C THR A 74 -9.55 -3.85 -3.82
N MET A 75 -8.58 -4.01 -4.72
CA MET A 75 -7.17 -3.76 -4.43
C MET A 75 -6.93 -2.32 -3.94
N LYS A 76 -5.97 -2.15 -3.03
CA LYS A 76 -5.57 -0.85 -2.50
C LYS A 76 -4.08 -0.62 -2.69
N PRO A 77 -3.65 0.63 -2.96
CA PRO A 77 -2.23 0.96 -2.89
C PRO A 77 -1.74 0.87 -1.45
N LEU A 78 -0.44 0.64 -1.27
CA LEU A 78 0.19 0.85 0.01
C LEU A 78 0.22 2.35 0.35
N SER A 79 0.15 2.65 1.63
CA SER A 79 0.25 4.01 2.16
C SER A 79 1.30 4.06 3.26
N ASP A 80 2.14 5.07 3.21
CA ASP A 80 3.13 5.33 4.26
C ASP A 80 2.51 6.03 5.47
N THR A 81 1.39 6.73 5.27
CA THR A 81 0.70 7.49 6.32
C THR A 81 -0.42 6.69 6.99
N ARG A 82 -0.88 5.58 6.39
CA ARG A 82 -1.98 4.75 6.90
C ARG A 82 -1.68 3.26 6.78
N TRP A 83 -1.23 2.67 7.88
CA TRP A 83 -0.92 1.23 8.01
C TRP A 83 -2.12 0.35 7.64
N GLU A 84 -3.33 0.79 7.96
CA GLU A 84 -4.57 0.09 7.60
C GLU A 84 -4.68 -0.20 6.09
N SER A 85 -4.15 0.69 5.23
CA SER A 85 -4.13 0.48 3.78
C SER A 85 -3.34 -0.76 3.39
N ARG A 86 -2.27 -1.07 4.13
CA ARG A 86 -1.44 -2.26 3.91
C ARG A 86 -2.20 -3.53 4.27
N VAL A 87 -2.97 -3.51 5.37
CA VAL A 87 -3.84 -4.63 5.75
C VAL A 87 -4.92 -4.86 4.70
N ALA A 88 -5.56 -3.81 4.20
CA ALA A 88 -6.56 -3.91 3.14
C ALA A 88 -5.95 -4.45 1.83
N ALA A 89 -4.76 -3.99 1.45
CA ALA A 89 -4.04 -4.47 0.26
C ALA A 89 -3.69 -5.96 0.37
N ILE A 90 -3.18 -6.40 1.52
CA ILE A 90 -2.91 -7.83 1.77
C ILE A 90 -4.21 -8.64 1.66
N LYS A 91 -5.28 -8.22 2.34
CA LYS A 91 -6.55 -8.97 2.33
C LYS A 91 -7.13 -9.12 0.93
N ALA A 92 -7.04 -8.08 0.10
CA ALA A 92 -7.55 -8.13 -1.27
C ALA A 92 -6.82 -9.17 -2.13
N VAL A 93 -5.51 -9.36 -1.93
CA VAL A 93 -4.70 -10.36 -2.64
C VAL A 93 -4.84 -11.74 -2.01
N LEU A 94 -4.62 -11.86 -0.70
CA LEU A 94 -4.57 -13.14 0.01
C LEU A 94 -5.89 -13.91 -0.04
N LEU A 95 -7.02 -13.21 0.09
CA LEU A 95 -8.33 -13.86 0.14
C LEU A 95 -8.92 -14.18 -1.23
N GLN A 96 -8.26 -13.74 -2.31
CA GLN A 96 -8.71 -13.88 -3.70
C GLN A 96 -7.52 -14.18 -4.61
N PHE A 97 -6.59 -14.99 -4.10
CA PHE A 97 -5.28 -15.18 -4.73
C PHE A 97 -5.44 -15.84 -6.10
N ASP A 98 -6.28 -16.86 -6.20
CA ASP A 98 -6.54 -17.58 -7.44
C ASP A 98 -7.13 -16.65 -8.50
N GLU A 99 -8.11 -15.81 -8.14
CA GLU A 99 -8.70 -14.84 -9.07
C GLU A 99 -7.69 -13.78 -9.52
N VAL A 100 -6.77 -13.36 -8.63
CA VAL A 100 -5.67 -12.46 -9.00
C VAL A 100 -4.74 -13.10 -10.02
N ILE A 101 -4.35 -14.37 -9.81
CA ILE A 101 -3.49 -15.10 -10.74
C ILE A 101 -4.18 -15.27 -12.10
N GLU A 102 -5.44 -15.68 -12.12
CA GLU A 102 -6.22 -15.79 -13.36
C GLU A 102 -6.30 -14.45 -14.11
N CYS A 103 -6.46 -13.34 -13.40
CA CYS A 103 -6.45 -12.01 -14.01
C CYS A 103 -5.10 -11.67 -14.64
N ILE A 104 -3.98 -12.03 -13.99
CA ILE A 104 -2.64 -11.79 -14.51
C ILE A 104 -2.36 -12.67 -15.74
N GLU A 105 -2.74 -13.95 -15.71
CA GLU A 105 -2.62 -14.85 -16.86
C GLU A 105 -3.48 -14.38 -18.04
N SER A 106 -4.73 -13.97 -17.78
CA SER A 106 -5.60 -13.40 -18.79
C SER A 106 -5.01 -12.12 -19.39
N LEU A 107 -4.38 -11.28 -18.57
CA LEU A 107 -3.72 -10.05 -19.04
C LEU A 107 -2.52 -10.38 -19.93
N LYS A 108 -1.69 -11.35 -19.52
CA LYS A 108 -0.53 -11.83 -20.28
C LYS A 108 -0.93 -12.36 -21.66
N ASN A 109 -2.03 -13.12 -21.75
CA ASN A 109 -2.50 -13.68 -23.02
C ASN A 109 -3.12 -12.63 -23.97
N GLN A 110 -3.51 -11.45 -23.47
CA GLN A 110 -4.18 -10.41 -24.25
C GLN A 110 -3.28 -9.25 -24.64
N THR A 111 -2.06 -9.19 -24.12
CA THR A 111 -1.15 -8.04 -24.31
C THR A 111 0.00 -8.37 -25.24
N GLU A 112 0.29 -7.48 -26.18
CA GLU A 112 1.49 -7.54 -27.03
C GLU A 112 2.61 -6.61 -26.52
N GLN A 113 2.30 -5.78 -25.51
CA GLN A 113 3.28 -4.85 -24.93
C GLN A 113 4.32 -5.61 -24.10
N SER A 114 5.58 -5.56 -24.55
CA SER A 114 6.73 -6.19 -23.90
C SER A 114 6.84 -5.86 -22.40
N ASP A 115 6.68 -4.58 -22.02
CA ASP A 115 6.79 -4.17 -20.62
C ASP A 115 5.73 -4.83 -19.73
N THR A 116 4.51 -4.97 -20.25
CA THR A 116 3.40 -5.57 -19.50
C THR A 116 3.56 -7.09 -19.39
N LEU A 117 4.11 -7.74 -20.42
CA LEU A 117 4.47 -9.15 -20.36
C LEU A 117 5.53 -9.40 -19.29
N SER A 118 6.60 -8.59 -19.28
CA SER A 118 7.66 -8.63 -18.28
C SER A 118 7.11 -8.42 -16.86
N ASP A 119 6.21 -7.45 -16.68
CA ASP A 119 5.57 -7.21 -15.39
C ASP A 119 4.70 -8.40 -14.94
N CYS A 120 3.96 -9.04 -15.84
CA CYS A 120 3.19 -10.25 -15.53
C CYS A 120 4.11 -11.42 -15.16
N ASP A 121 5.15 -11.67 -15.95
CA ASP A 121 6.11 -12.76 -15.73
C ASP A 121 6.83 -12.62 -14.40
N SER A 122 7.19 -11.41 -14.04
CA SER A 122 7.88 -11.12 -12.78
C SER A 122 6.95 -11.05 -11.56
N VAL A 123 5.66 -11.35 -11.74
CA VAL A 123 4.70 -11.61 -10.64
C VAL A 123 4.35 -13.10 -10.56
N LEU A 124 4.36 -13.82 -11.70
CA LEU A 124 4.04 -15.24 -11.77
C LEU A 124 5.22 -16.18 -11.46
N ASN A 125 6.47 -15.72 -11.66
CA ASN A 125 7.70 -16.46 -11.33
C ASN A 125 8.25 -16.06 -9.96
#